data_AF-V5IHE2-F1
#
_entry.id   AF-V5IHE2-F1
#
_cell.length_a   1.000
_cell.length_b   1.000
_cell.length_c   1.000
_cell.angle_alpha   90.00
_cell.angle_beta   90.00
_cell.angle_gamma   90.00
#
_symmetry.space_group_name_H-M   'P 1'
#
loop_
_entity.id
_entity.type
_entity.pdbx_description
1 polymer ?
#
loop_
_entity_poly.entity_id
_entity_poly.type
_entity_poly.pdbx_seq_one_letter_code
_entity_poly.pdbx_strand_id
1 'polypeptide(L)'
;AASSRDPSNRLPVSLPIHPPSSDDSELVSGSGMHEEIPGAPLKCHNCPEPFSRRSYDDGRCSCDCFEKQKPCLKIKRGRDALGDLQRRCVETQECHVPECEYGLYDVETGRCPKRPDYWPKHAEQRKVHPHSHRWQFFERD
;
A
#
# COMPACT_ATOMS: atom_id res chain seq x y z
N ALA A 1 -65.48 38.65 7.52
CA ALA A 1 -64.13 38.96 6.99
C ALA A 1 -63.33 37.67 7.01
N ALA A 2 -62.70 37.14 5.98
CA ALA A 2 -62.23 37.66 4.69
C ALA A 2 -62.37 36.52 3.62
N SER A 3 -62.88 36.83 2.42
CA SER A 3 -62.16 37.02 1.14
C SER A 3 -61.70 35.75 0.41
N SER A 4 -62.33 35.55 -0.75
CA SER A 4 -62.01 34.67 -1.88
C SER A 4 -60.63 34.94 -2.51
N ARG A 5 -60.08 33.94 -3.23
CA ARG A 5 -59.52 34.02 -4.62
C ARG A 5 -58.69 32.78 -5.03
N ASP A 6 -59.14 32.08 -6.07
CA ASP A 6 -58.32 31.27 -7.03
C ASP A 6 -57.38 32.23 -7.81
N PRO A 7 -56.26 31.87 -8.52
CA PRO A 7 -56.21 30.73 -9.44
C PRO A 7 -54.85 30.10 -9.85
N SER A 8 -54.96 29.03 -10.65
CA SER A 8 -54.08 28.64 -11.77
C SER A 8 -52.56 28.60 -11.58
N ASN A 9 -51.99 27.38 -11.63
CA ASN A 9 -50.79 27.13 -12.42
C ASN A 9 -50.81 25.69 -12.92
N ARG A 10 -51.37 25.47 -14.12
CA ARG A 10 -50.62 25.18 -15.36
C ARG A 10 -49.55 24.08 -15.19
N LEU A 11 -49.89 22.86 -15.62
CA LEU A 11 -49.44 22.25 -16.89
C LEU A 11 -48.25 21.26 -16.62
N PRO A 12 -47.92 20.33 -17.53
CA PRO A 12 -48.43 18.96 -17.42
C PRO A 12 -47.32 17.94 -17.78
N VAL A 13 -47.74 16.75 -18.25
CA VAL A 13 -47.03 15.92 -19.23
C VAL A 13 -45.97 14.99 -18.67
N SER A 14 -46.47 13.82 -18.31
CA SER A 14 -45.88 12.53 -18.66
C SER A 14 -45.52 12.48 -20.14
N LEU A 15 -44.30 12.09 -20.50
CA LEU A 15 -43.90 11.62 -21.84
C LEU A 15 -42.58 10.82 -21.71
N PRO A 16 -42.19 10.00 -22.70
CA PRO A 16 -42.16 8.56 -22.54
C PRO A 16 -40.78 7.94 -22.79
N ILE A 17 -40.66 6.68 -22.37
CA ILE A 17 -39.64 5.72 -22.81
C ILE A 17 -39.95 5.34 -24.27
N HIS A 18 -38.98 5.37 -25.18
CA HIS A 18 -38.81 4.56 -26.42
C HIS A 18 -37.57 5.12 -27.21
N PRO A 19 -36.98 4.39 -28.16
CA PRO A 19 -35.82 3.50 -28.04
C PRO A 19 -34.58 4.05 -28.79
N PRO A 20 -33.43 3.35 -28.81
CA PRO A 20 -32.26 3.77 -29.58
C PRO A 20 -32.47 3.47 -31.08
N SER A 21 -32.23 4.46 -31.92
CA SER A 21 -32.05 4.25 -33.36
C SER A 21 -30.79 4.97 -33.85
N SER A 22 -30.09 4.24 -34.68
CA SER A 22 -28.71 4.36 -35.13
C SER A 22 -28.36 5.58 -35.98
N ASP A 23 -27.04 5.81 -36.05
CA ASP A 23 -26.25 6.40 -37.12
C ASP A 23 -26.17 7.93 -37.21
N ASP A 24 -25.05 8.47 -36.74
CA ASP A 24 -24.26 9.39 -37.57
C ASP A 24 -22.77 9.15 -37.31
N SER A 25 -22.09 8.72 -38.38
CA SER A 25 -20.64 8.53 -38.44
C SER A 25 -19.97 9.86 -38.75
N GLU A 26 -19.65 10.66 -37.74
CA GLU A 26 -18.70 11.77 -37.90
C GLU A 26 -17.29 11.33 -37.52
N LEU A 27 -16.45 11.21 -38.57
CA LEU A 27 -15.01 11.11 -38.47
C LEU A 27 -14.44 12.40 -37.89
N VAL A 28 -14.29 12.46 -36.56
CA VAL A 28 -13.30 13.35 -35.97
C VAL A 28 -11.97 12.60 -35.89
N SER A 29 -11.05 13.01 -36.75
CA SER A 29 -9.61 12.79 -36.59
C SER A 29 -9.14 13.52 -35.33
N GLY A 30 -9.49 12.95 -34.17
CA GLY A 30 -8.88 13.28 -32.91
C GLY A 30 -7.60 12.46 -32.82
N SER A 31 -6.46 13.13 -32.91
CA SER A 31 -5.17 12.62 -32.49
C SER A 31 -5.32 12.08 -31.07
N GLY A 32 -5.61 10.78 -30.95
CA GLY A 32 -5.60 10.07 -29.70
C GLY A 32 -4.20 10.16 -29.16
N MET A 33 -3.99 11.11 -28.25
CA MET A 33 -3.00 10.98 -27.20
C MET A 33 -3.05 9.53 -26.76
N HIS A 34 -2.01 8.79 -27.11
CA HIS A 34 -1.63 7.63 -26.35
C HIS A 34 -1.76 7.99 -24.87
N GLU A 35 -2.80 7.50 -24.20
CA GLU A 35 -2.61 7.13 -22.81
C GLU A 35 -1.56 6.02 -22.85
N GLU A 36 -0.31 6.43 -22.93
CA GLU A 36 0.82 5.73 -22.34
C GLU A 36 0.46 5.60 -20.86
N ILE A 37 -0.32 4.56 -20.56
CA ILE A 37 -0.01 3.73 -19.40
C ILE A 37 1.51 3.59 -19.45
N PRO A 38 2.28 4.06 -18.45
CA PRO A 38 3.73 3.93 -18.47
C PRO A 38 4.11 2.46 -18.26
N GLY A 39 3.86 1.64 -19.28
CA GLY A 39 4.52 0.38 -19.54
C GLY A 39 5.91 0.69 -20.07
N ALA A 40 6.68 1.49 -19.32
CA ALA A 40 8.11 1.56 -19.50
C ALA A 40 8.65 0.12 -19.43
N PRO A 41 9.65 -0.25 -20.24
CA PRO A 41 10.28 -1.57 -20.12
C PRO A 41 10.62 -1.75 -18.65
N LEU A 42 10.25 -2.89 -18.04
CA LEU A 42 10.30 -3.23 -16.60
C LEU A 42 11.71 -3.03 -16.00
N LYS A 43 12.18 -1.79 -15.99
CA LYS A 43 13.47 -1.34 -15.53
C LYS A 43 13.20 -0.98 -14.10
N CYS A 44 13.49 -1.93 -13.21
CA CYS A 44 13.33 -1.71 -11.79
C CYS A 44 13.92 -0.35 -11.38
N HIS A 45 13.07 0.54 -10.87
CA HIS A 45 13.49 1.82 -10.33
C HIS A 45 14.52 1.63 -9.21
N ASN A 46 15.25 2.71 -8.89
CA ASN A 46 16.15 2.69 -7.75
C ASN A 46 15.34 2.56 -6.46
N CYS A 47 15.92 1.88 -5.47
CA CYS A 47 15.33 1.78 -4.14
C CYS A 47 15.76 2.95 -3.27
N PRO A 48 14.88 3.43 -2.38
CA PRO A 48 15.27 4.42 -1.40
C PRO A 48 16.28 3.83 -0.41
N GLU A 49 17.43 4.48 -0.22
CA GLU A 49 18.39 4.11 0.82
C GLU A 49 17.71 4.09 2.22
N PRO A 50 17.93 3.06 3.07
CA PRO A 50 18.90 1.96 2.96
C PRO A 50 18.33 0.64 2.36
N PHE A 51 17.21 0.71 1.63
CA PHE A 51 16.65 -0.46 0.96
C PHE A 51 17.43 -0.80 -0.30
N SER A 52 17.47 -2.08 -0.62
CA SER A 52 18.18 -2.58 -1.78
C SER A 52 17.24 -3.29 -2.73
N ARG A 53 17.54 -3.16 -4.02
CA ARG A 53 16.73 -3.76 -5.06
C ARG A 53 16.90 -5.28 -5.06
N ARG A 54 15.78 -5.99 -5.04
CA ARG A 54 15.66 -7.41 -5.32
C ARG A 54 14.88 -7.60 -6.62
N SER A 55 15.45 -8.36 -7.53
CA SER A 55 14.79 -8.81 -8.76
C SER A 55 14.39 -10.27 -8.59
N TYR A 56 13.16 -10.60 -8.97
CA TYR A 56 12.65 -11.97 -9.00
C TYR A 56 12.75 -12.51 -10.43
N ASP A 57 12.82 -13.84 -10.57
CA ASP A 57 12.85 -14.53 -11.87
C ASP A 57 11.59 -14.24 -12.73
N ASP A 58 10.48 -13.86 -12.08
CA ASP A 58 9.22 -13.44 -12.72
C ASP A 58 9.31 -12.06 -13.41
N GLY A 59 10.46 -11.38 -13.34
CA GLY A 59 10.62 -10.02 -13.83
C GLY A 59 10.06 -8.94 -12.90
N ARG A 60 9.60 -9.32 -11.70
CA ARG A 60 9.16 -8.38 -10.65
C ARG A 60 10.36 -7.80 -9.92
N CYS A 61 10.21 -6.58 -9.42
CA CYS A 61 11.21 -5.89 -8.62
C CYS A 61 10.59 -5.55 -7.26
N SER A 62 11.35 -5.71 -6.18
CA SER A 62 10.97 -5.14 -4.89
C SER A 62 12.18 -4.49 -4.21
N CYS A 63 11.89 -3.62 -3.26
CA CYS A 63 12.90 -2.98 -2.42
C CYS A 63 12.86 -3.62 -1.04
N ASP A 64 13.92 -4.35 -0.71
CA ASP A 64 14.02 -5.10 0.54
C ASP A 64 15.38 -4.85 1.23
N CYS A 65 15.42 -5.12 2.52
CA CYS A 65 16.63 -5.04 3.30
C CYS A 65 17.57 -6.20 2.99
N PHE A 66 18.87 -5.93 2.96
CA PHE A 66 19.86 -6.99 3.12
C PHE A 66 19.91 -7.49 4.56
N GLU A 67 20.19 -8.79 4.71
CA GLU A 67 20.38 -9.41 6.00
C GLU A 67 21.52 -8.68 6.74
N LYS A 68 21.26 -8.27 8.00
CA LYS A 68 22.15 -7.49 8.89
C LYS A 68 22.12 -5.95 8.75
N GLN A 69 21.36 -5.37 7.82
CA GLN A 69 21.18 -3.91 7.77
C GLN A 69 20.18 -3.44 8.85
N LYS A 70 20.67 -3.26 10.08
CA LYS A 70 19.89 -2.74 11.21
C LYS A 70 19.08 -1.48 10.90
N PRO A 71 19.63 -0.42 10.23
CA PRO A 71 18.84 0.78 9.93
C PRO A 71 17.67 0.46 8.99
N CYS A 72 17.89 -0.35 7.95
CA CYS A 72 16.83 -0.78 7.04
C CYS A 72 15.72 -1.54 7.77
N LEU A 73 16.10 -2.52 8.62
CA LEU A 73 15.14 -3.31 9.39
C LEU A 73 14.34 -2.48 10.41
N LYS A 74 14.87 -1.36 10.89
CA LYS A 74 14.10 -0.44 11.75
C LYS A 74 13.04 0.30 10.94
N ILE A 75 13.39 0.80 9.76
CA ILE A 75 12.44 1.48 8.86
C ILE A 75 11.38 0.50 8.36
N LYS A 76 11.78 -0.69 7.86
CA LYS A 76 10.87 -1.76 7.39
C LYS A 76 9.82 -2.18 8.44
N ARG A 77 10.14 -2.07 9.73
CA ARG A 77 9.26 -2.38 10.88
C ARG A 77 8.48 -1.17 11.42
N GLY A 78 8.59 -0.01 10.79
CA GLY A 78 7.94 1.23 11.23
C GLY A 78 8.54 1.85 12.49
N ARG A 79 9.75 1.43 12.91
CA ARG A 79 10.45 2.02 14.07
C ARG A 79 11.07 3.36 13.72
N ASP A 80 11.70 3.44 12.55
CA ASP A 80 12.29 4.67 12.01
C ASP A 80 11.53 5.13 10.76
N ALA A 81 11.64 6.42 10.43
CA ALA A 81 11.14 6.96 9.17
C ALA A 81 12.17 6.77 8.06
N LEU A 82 11.68 6.78 6.82
CA LEU A 82 12.53 6.99 5.67
C LEU A 82 13.08 8.43 5.70
N GLY A 83 14.30 8.65 5.19
CA GLY A 83 14.85 10.00 5.10
C GLY A 83 14.00 10.91 4.21
N ASP A 84 13.96 12.21 4.47
CA ASP A 84 13.10 13.15 3.73
C ASP A 84 13.39 13.20 2.23
N LEU A 85 14.64 12.93 1.83
CA LEU A 85 15.03 12.84 0.42
C LEU A 85 14.44 11.59 -0.22
N GLN A 86 14.55 10.46 0.46
CA GLN A 86 14.03 9.18 -0.01
C GLN A 86 12.50 9.14 0.01
N ARG A 87 11.85 9.75 1.01
CA ARG A 87 10.39 9.95 1.03
C ARG A 87 9.94 10.68 -0.22
N ARG A 88 10.60 11.80 -0.55
CA ARG A 88 10.32 12.56 -1.78
C ARG A 88 10.50 11.72 -3.03
N CYS A 89 11.57 10.91 -3.10
CA CYS A 89 11.78 10.03 -4.26
C CYS A 89 10.65 9.00 -4.45
N VAL A 90 10.08 8.49 -3.35
CA VAL A 90 8.91 7.59 -3.41
C VAL A 90 7.63 8.35 -3.76
N GLU A 91 7.46 9.56 -3.22
CA GLU A 91 6.33 10.46 -3.49
C GLU A 91 6.28 10.91 -4.96
N THR A 92 7.44 11.21 -5.56
CA THR A 92 7.57 11.57 -6.99
C THR A 92 7.60 10.37 -7.92
N GLN A 93 7.49 9.15 -7.39
CA GLN A 93 7.59 7.89 -8.14
C GLN A 93 8.92 7.71 -8.91
N GLU A 94 9.97 8.45 -8.53
CA GLU A 94 11.32 8.26 -9.06
C GLU A 94 11.97 6.98 -8.50
N CYS A 95 11.63 6.64 -7.25
CA CYS A 95 12.06 5.43 -6.55
C CYS A 95 10.91 4.44 -6.39
N HIS A 96 11.25 3.15 -6.35
CA HIS A 96 10.28 2.10 -6.05
C HIS A 96 9.91 2.10 -4.55
N VAL A 97 8.63 1.90 -4.26
CA VAL A 97 8.09 1.85 -2.89
C VAL A 97 8.78 0.72 -2.10
N PRO A 98 9.25 0.98 -0.86
CA PRO A 98 9.85 -0.05 -0.02
C PRO A 98 8.82 -1.06 0.50
N GLU A 99 9.23 -2.32 0.62
CA GLU A 99 8.37 -3.37 1.17
C GLU A 99 8.42 -3.35 2.70
N CYS A 100 7.29 -3.03 3.34
CA CYS A 100 7.18 -2.99 4.80
C CYS A 100 6.79 -4.36 5.39
N GLU A 101 7.17 -4.64 6.64
CA GLU A 101 6.92 -5.95 7.28
C GLU A 101 5.45 -6.17 7.66
N TYR A 102 4.72 -5.09 7.96
CA TYR A 102 3.38 -5.16 8.57
C TYR A 102 2.26 -4.50 7.73
N GLY A 103 2.53 -4.14 6.47
CA GLY A 103 1.53 -3.51 5.59
C GLY A 103 2.15 -2.68 4.47
N LEU A 104 1.42 -1.67 3.99
CA LEU A 104 1.88 -0.76 2.94
C LEU A 104 2.61 0.45 3.53
N TYR A 105 3.61 0.96 2.80
CA TYR A 105 4.31 2.19 3.17
C TYR A 105 3.37 3.40 3.08
N ASP A 106 3.38 4.23 4.11
CA ASP A 106 2.63 5.48 4.15
C ASP A 106 3.53 6.62 3.67
N VAL A 107 3.16 7.20 2.53
CA VAL A 107 3.91 8.28 1.87
C VAL A 107 3.78 9.60 2.64
N GLU A 108 2.63 9.84 3.28
CA GLU A 108 2.35 11.08 4.02
C GLU A 108 3.24 11.16 5.27
N THR A 109 3.28 10.08 6.05
CA THR A 109 4.12 10.02 7.26
C THR A 109 5.57 9.62 6.95
N GLY A 110 5.83 9.08 5.77
CA GLY A 110 7.12 8.57 5.35
C GLY A 110 7.56 7.31 6.10
N ARG A 111 6.61 6.55 6.66
CA ARG A 111 6.87 5.44 7.59
C ARG A 111 6.18 4.17 7.15
N CYS A 112 6.81 3.05 7.49
CA CYS A 112 6.11 1.77 7.48
C CYS A 112 5.16 1.65 8.69
N PRO A 113 4.07 0.88 8.56
CA PRO A 113 3.20 0.55 9.69
C PRO A 113 3.99 -0.22 10.74
N LYS A 114 3.72 0.11 12.01
CA LYS A 114 4.28 -0.63 13.14
C LYS A 114 3.52 -1.94 13.33
N ARG A 115 4.17 -2.89 14.00
CA ARG A 115 3.53 -4.15 14.37
C ARG A 115 2.27 -3.87 15.20
N PRO A 116 1.09 -4.33 14.78
CA PRO A 116 -0.11 -4.16 15.57
C PRO A 116 -0.01 -4.88 16.91
N ASP A 117 -0.61 -4.32 17.96
CA ASP A 117 -0.58 -4.92 19.30
C ASP A 117 -1.27 -6.29 19.35
N TYR A 118 -2.25 -6.53 18.49
CA TYR A 118 -2.94 -7.81 18.35
C TYR A 118 -2.10 -8.89 17.66
N TRP A 119 -0.97 -8.54 17.03
CA TRP A 119 -0.11 -9.55 16.41
C TRP A 119 0.47 -10.43 17.50
N PRO A 120 0.37 -11.77 17.41
CA PRO A 120 0.93 -12.66 18.41
C PRO A 120 2.42 -12.33 18.60
N LYS A 121 2.79 -11.84 19.78
CA LYS A 121 4.20 -11.97 20.21
C LYS A 121 4.41 -13.48 20.23
N HIS A 122 5.54 -13.99 19.74
CA HIS A 122 5.94 -15.37 20.04
C HIS A 122 6.20 -15.44 21.56
N ALA A 123 5.15 -15.33 22.36
CA ALA A 123 5.07 -15.95 23.65
C ALA A 123 5.10 -17.45 23.36
N GLU A 124 5.78 -18.22 24.20
CA GLU A 124 5.72 -19.67 24.20
C GLU A 124 6.64 -20.49 23.29
N GLN A 125 7.92 -20.11 23.20
CA GLN A 125 8.99 -21.15 23.14
C GLN A 125 10.13 -20.94 24.14
N ARG A 126 9.93 -20.10 25.18
CA ARG A 126 10.67 -20.28 26.44
C ARG A 126 9.99 -21.37 27.28
N LYS A 127 9.80 -22.55 26.69
CA LYS A 127 9.57 -23.75 27.49
C LYS A 127 10.89 -24.04 28.18
N VAL A 128 11.01 -23.55 29.41
CA VAL A 128 11.68 -24.20 30.53
C VAL A 128 12.96 -24.94 30.11
N HIS A 129 14.10 -24.26 30.10
CA HIS A 129 15.33 -24.99 30.44
C HIS A 129 15.24 -25.19 31.95
N PRO A 130 14.91 -26.40 32.45
CA PRO A 130 15.07 -26.64 33.87
C PRO A 130 16.56 -26.51 34.14
N HIS A 131 16.93 -25.52 34.95
CA HIS A 131 18.20 -25.56 35.67
C HIS A 131 18.20 -26.82 36.54
N SER A 132 18.59 -27.96 35.99
CA SER A 132 18.86 -29.19 36.71
C SER A 132 20.25 -29.13 37.35
N HIS A 133 20.48 -28.10 38.19
CA HIS A 133 21.64 -28.06 39.08
C HIS A 133 21.34 -28.79 40.39
N ARG A 134 21.11 -30.10 40.32
CA ARG A 134 21.09 -30.93 41.53
C ARG A 134 21.78 -32.26 41.29
N TRP A 135 23.11 -32.21 41.23
CA TRP A 135 23.95 -33.36 41.50
C TRP A 135 23.60 -33.88 42.90
N GLN A 136 22.80 -34.94 42.97
CA GLN A 136 22.69 -35.74 44.18
C GLN A 136 23.87 -36.70 44.21
N PHE A 137 24.82 -36.37 45.08
CA PHE A 137 25.85 -37.28 45.55
C PHE A 137 25.12 -38.37 46.36
N PHE A 138 25.06 -39.59 45.85
CA PHE A 138 24.70 -40.75 46.66
C PHE A 138 26.01 -41.40 47.12
N GLU A 139 26.28 -41.29 48.42
CA GLU A 139 27.28 -42.08 49.13
C GLU A 139 27.02 -43.57 48.88
N ARG A 140 28.09 -44.29 48.57
CA ARG A 140 28.10 -45.73 48.37
C ARG A 140 28.72 -46.33 49.62
N ASP A 141 27.87 -46.87 50.49
CA ASP A 141 28.24 -47.84 51.52
C ASP A 141 28.62 -49.16 50.84
#